data_AF-A0A924G6K5-F1
#
_entry.id   AF-A0A924G6K5-F1
#
_cell.length_a   1.000
_cell.length_b   1.000
_cell.length_c   1.000
_cell.angle_alpha   90.00
_cell.angle_beta   90.00
_cell.angle_gamma   90.00
#
_symmetry.space_group_name_H-M   'P 1'
#
loop_
_entity.id
_entity.type
_entity.pdbx_description
1 polymer ?
#
loop_
_entity_poly.entity_id
_entity_poly.type
_entity_poly.pdbx_seq_one_letter_code
_entity_poly.pdbx_strand_id
1 'polypeptide(L)'
;FLVEASGAPADLVARDGASARSYAQHLEADGLARLALEVDGVSIDKRLLLATDARGAVTGTTDVVDRVHQAGLDVFTWTLRAENRFLARNFRRGDAPADFGDWREEFALVLSTGVDGVFADQPDLVLAALAAR
;
A
#
# COMPACT_ATOMS: atom_id res chain seq x y z
N PHE A 1 2.04 6.12 11.04
CA PHE A 1 3.36 6.25 10.39
C PHE A 1 3.22 6.04 8.87
N LEU A 2 3.81 6.89 8.02
CA LEU A 2 3.72 6.74 6.56
C LEU A 2 4.87 5.86 6.05
N VAL A 3 4.56 4.90 5.18
CA VAL A 3 5.52 3.96 4.60
C VAL A 3 5.52 4.06 3.08
N GLU A 4 6.63 4.52 2.52
CA GLU A 4 6.88 4.53 1.08
C GLU A 4 7.42 3.17 0.61
N ALA A 5 7.29 2.87 -0.68
CA ALA A 5 7.81 1.61 -1.23
C ALA A 5 9.34 1.45 -1.15
N SER A 6 10.08 2.55 -0.95
CA SER A 6 11.54 2.55 -0.87
C SER A 6 12.08 3.78 -0.15
N GLY A 7 13.30 3.70 0.37
CA GLY A 7 13.97 4.80 1.05
C GLY A 7 13.81 4.74 2.57
N ALA A 8 13.86 5.90 3.21
CA ALA A 8 13.75 6.07 4.66
C ALA A 8 12.94 7.34 4.99
N PRO A 9 12.32 7.45 6.17
CA PRO A 9 11.65 8.67 6.61
C PRO A 9 12.58 9.88 6.60
N ALA A 10 12.09 11.01 6.06
CA ALA A 10 12.93 12.18 5.79
C ALA A 10 13.54 12.80 7.06
N ASP A 11 12.82 12.76 8.17
CA ASP A 11 13.28 13.18 9.49
C ASP A 11 14.39 12.28 10.04
N LEU A 12 14.27 10.96 9.86
CA LEU A 12 15.32 10.01 10.22
C LEU A 12 16.57 10.20 9.34
N VAL A 13 16.39 10.46 8.03
CA VAL A 13 17.50 10.80 7.14
C VAL A 13 18.19 12.09 7.58
N ALA A 14 17.43 13.13 7.96
CA ALA A 14 17.99 14.39 8.44
C ALA A 14 18.77 14.21 9.76
N ARG A 15 18.32 13.29 10.63
CA ARG A 15 18.94 13.01 11.93
C ARG A 15 20.15 12.06 11.85
N ASP A 16 19.99 10.97 11.11
CA ASP A 16 20.89 9.81 11.16
C ASP A 16 21.68 9.60 9.84
N GLY A 17 21.39 10.37 8.80
CA GLY A 17 22.06 10.29 7.51
C GLY A 17 21.94 8.91 6.86
N ALA A 18 23.07 8.35 6.41
CA ALA A 18 23.13 7.04 5.77
C ALA A 18 22.76 5.87 6.70
N SER A 19 22.74 6.10 8.02
CA SER A 19 22.35 5.10 9.03
C SER A 19 20.85 5.13 9.34
N ALA A 20 20.07 5.99 8.67
CA ALA A 20 18.63 6.07 8.86
C ALA A 20 17.97 4.72 8.52
N ARG A 21 17.09 4.27 9.43
CA ARG A 21 16.32 3.04 9.23
C ARG A 21 15.43 3.20 7.99
N SER A 22 15.51 2.22 7.09
CA SER A 22 14.70 2.22 5.87
C SER A 22 13.23 1.89 6.17
N TYR A 23 12.33 2.26 5.27
CA TYR A 23 10.93 1.85 5.35
C TYR A 23 10.77 0.33 5.39
N ALA A 24 11.58 -0.41 4.63
CA ALA A 24 11.59 -1.87 4.66
C ALA A 24 11.94 -2.41 6.06
N GLN A 25 12.95 -1.84 6.71
CA GLN A 25 13.34 -2.20 8.09
C GLN A 25 12.28 -1.80 9.13
N HIS A 26 11.50 -0.75 8.89
CA HIS A 26 10.35 -0.42 9.74
C HIS A 26 9.22 -1.43 9.63
N LEU A 27 9.10 -2.10 8.48
CA LEU A 27 8.14 -3.18 8.28
C LEU A 27 8.67 -4.55 8.72
N GLU A 28 9.92 -4.69 9.17
CA GLU A 28 10.40 -5.94 9.79
C GLU A 28 9.86 -6.09 11.23
N ALA A 29 9.99 -7.30 11.80
CA ALA A 29 9.39 -7.61 13.10
C ALA A 29 9.83 -6.66 14.23
N ASP A 30 11.12 -6.32 14.31
CA ASP A 30 11.62 -5.37 15.32
C ASP A 30 11.16 -3.93 15.02
N GLY A 31 11.04 -3.57 13.74
CA GLY A 31 10.52 -2.27 13.30
C GLY A 31 9.07 -2.07 13.69
N LEU A 32 8.22 -3.05 13.41
CA LEU A 32 6.81 -3.03 13.75
C LEU A 32 6.60 -3.01 15.27
N ALA A 33 7.36 -3.80 16.01
CA ALA A 33 7.29 -3.79 17.48
C ALA A 33 7.65 -2.42 18.08
N ARG A 34 8.56 -1.67 17.44
CA ARG A 34 8.89 -0.29 17.85
C ARG A 34 7.80 0.70 17.47
N LEU A 35 7.26 0.59 16.25
CA LEU A 35 6.15 1.44 15.80
C LEU A 35 4.91 1.28 16.68
N ALA A 36 4.61 0.07 17.13
CA ALA A 36 3.50 -0.22 18.04
C ALA A 36 3.60 0.48 19.41
N LEU A 37 4.77 1.03 19.78
CA LEU A 37 4.94 1.84 20.98
C LEU A 37 4.67 3.33 20.74
N GLU A 38 4.60 3.77 19.48
CA GLU A 38 4.61 5.17 19.09
C GLU A 38 3.35 5.60 18.32
N VAL A 39 2.70 4.67 17.60
CA VAL A 39 1.54 4.94 16.76
C VAL A 39 0.52 3.82 16.86
N ASP A 40 -0.74 4.14 16.58
CA ASP A 40 -1.82 3.15 16.51
C ASP A 40 -1.91 2.45 15.14
N GLY A 41 -1.33 3.05 14.10
CA GLY A 41 -1.40 2.50 12.76
C GLY A 41 -0.36 3.02 11.77
N VAL A 42 -0.23 2.29 10.67
CA VAL A 42 0.68 2.59 9.56
C VAL A 42 -0.10 2.78 8.26
N SER A 43 0.36 3.69 7.41
CA SER A 43 -0.24 3.94 6.10
C SER A 43 0.78 3.61 5.02
N ILE A 44 0.52 2.54 4.27
CA ILE A 44 1.48 1.88 3.40
C ILE A 44 1.18 2.18 1.94
N ASP A 45 2.20 2.51 1.15
CA ASP A 45 2.11 2.57 -0.30
C ASP A 45 1.51 1.26 -0.86
N LYS A 46 0.42 1.37 -1.61
CA LYS A 46 -0.32 0.25 -2.21
C LYS A 46 0.59 -0.77 -2.93
N ARG A 47 1.72 -0.34 -3.50
CA ARG A 47 2.66 -1.24 -4.18
C ARG A 47 3.25 -2.31 -3.25
N LEU A 48 3.35 -2.05 -1.95
CA LEU A 48 3.86 -3.02 -0.98
C LEU A 48 2.82 -4.06 -0.58
N LEU A 49 1.54 -3.84 -0.90
CA LEU A 49 0.44 -4.79 -0.63
C LEU A 49 0.30 -5.83 -1.75
N LEU A 50 0.81 -5.53 -2.95
CA LEU A 50 0.62 -6.33 -4.15
C LEU A 50 1.94 -7.01 -4.55
N ALA A 51 1.91 -8.33 -4.71
CA ALA A 51 3.04 -9.07 -5.27
C ALA A 51 3.04 -8.92 -6.80
N THR A 52 4.20 -8.60 -7.39
CA THR A 52 4.33 -8.43 -8.84
C THR A 52 5.41 -9.32 -9.44
N ASP A 53 5.20 -9.77 -10.68
CA ASP A 53 6.23 -10.40 -11.48
C ASP A 53 7.29 -9.40 -11.99
N ALA A 54 8.33 -9.89 -12.66
CA ALA A 54 9.39 -9.05 -13.25
C ALA A 54 8.90 -8.07 -14.33
N ARG A 55 7.67 -8.23 -14.81
CA ARG A 55 7.01 -7.39 -15.81
C ARG A 55 6.05 -6.38 -15.20
N GLY A 56 5.93 -6.34 -13.86
CA GLY A 56 5.04 -5.46 -13.11
C GLY A 56 3.57 -5.87 -13.16
N ALA A 57 3.26 -7.11 -13.54
CA ALA A 57 1.91 -7.67 -13.42
C ALA A 57 1.70 -8.22 -12.02
N VAL A 58 0.55 -7.93 -11.42
CA VAL A 58 0.19 -8.42 -10.10
C VAL A 58 -0.13 -9.91 -10.17
N THR A 59 0.51 -10.68 -9.29
CA THR A 59 0.36 -12.14 -9.18
C THR A 59 -0.34 -12.56 -7.89
N GLY A 60 -0.59 -11.62 -6.97
CA GLY A 60 -1.25 -11.85 -5.70
C GLY A 60 -1.02 -10.69 -4.73
N THR A 61 -1.23 -10.95 -3.44
CA THR A 61 -0.97 -10.01 -2.35
C THR A 61 0.28 -10.42 -1.57
N THR A 62 0.89 -9.48 -0.86
CA THR A 62 1.94 -9.78 0.14
C THR A 62 1.33 -10.10 1.50
N ASP A 63 2.16 -10.46 2.48
CA ASP A 63 1.77 -10.72 3.87
C ASP A 63 1.88 -9.49 4.79
N VAL A 64 2.13 -8.30 4.22
CA VAL A 64 2.49 -7.12 5.02
C VAL A 64 1.38 -6.70 5.97
N VAL A 65 0.12 -6.80 5.53
CA VAL A 65 -1.05 -6.44 6.37
C VAL A 65 -1.14 -7.38 7.57
N ASP A 66 -1.03 -8.69 7.35
CA ASP A 66 -1.04 -9.70 8.43
C ASP A 66 0.06 -9.45 9.46
N ARG A 67 1.29 -9.13 9.01
CA ARG A 67 2.42 -8.88 9.92
C ARG A 67 2.23 -7.60 10.73
N VAL A 68 1.61 -6.58 10.15
CA VAL A 68 1.31 -5.32 10.86
C VAL A 68 0.18 -5.54 11.87
N HIS A 69 -0.88 -6.25 11.50
CA HIS A 69 -1.95 -6.64 12.43
C HIS A 69 -1.42 -7.50 13.58
N GLN A 70 -0.49 -8.43 13.32
CA GLN A 70 0.18 -9.22 14.36
C GLN A 70 0.98 -8.36 15.36
N ALA A 71 1.44 -7.17 14.94
CA ALA A 71 2.08 -6.20 15.81
C ALA A 71 1.08 -5.31 16.58
N GLY A 72 -0.23 -5.50 16.38
CA GLY A 72 -1.28 -4.73 17.04
C GLY A 72 -1.53 -3.35 16.45
N LEU A 73 -1.18 -3.14 15.19
CA LEU A 73 -1.30 -1.86 14.48
C LEU A 73 -2.40 -1.93 13.41
N ASP A 74 -3.16 -0.84 13.26
CA ASP A 74 -4.08 -0.66 12.13
C ASP A 74 -3.30 -0.40 10.83
N VAL A 75 -3.85 -0.85 9.71
CA VAL A 75 -3.25 -0.71 8.37
C VAL A 75 -4.14 0.13 7.45
N PHE A 76 -3.58 1.25 7.01
CA PHE A 76 -4.14 2.07 5.96
C PHE A 76 -3.30 1.94 4.69
N THR A 77 -3.89 2.25 3.53
CA THR A 77 -3.11 2.34 2.28
C THR A 77 -3.49 3.54 1.44
N TRP A 78 -2.52 4.02 0.66
CA TRP A 78 -2.67 5.15 -0.24
C TRP A 78 -1.96 4.87 -1.58
N THR A 79 -2.37 5.43 -2.71
CA THR A 79 -3.68 6.04 -3.00
C THR A 79 -4.37 5.20 -4.08
N LEU A 80 -5.61 4.79 -3.83
CA LEU A 80 -6.41 4.14 -4.87
C LEU A 80 -6.88 5.18 -5.89
N ARG A 81 -6.50 4.96 -7.14
CA ARG A 81 -6.74 5.84 -8.28
C ARG A 81 -7.07 4.98 -9.49
N ALA A 82 -8.20 5.26 -10.14
CA ALA A 82 -8.73 4.41 -11.21
C ALA A 82 -7.99 4.55 -12.55
N GLU A 83 -7.18 5.59 -12.72
CA GLU A 83 -6.49 5.89 -13.96
C GLU A 83 -5.34 4.91 -14.24
N ASN A 84 -5.19 4.49 -15.50
CA ASN A 84 -4.20 3.53 -15.97
C ASN A 84 -2.78 3.77 -15.45
N ARG A 85 -2.34 5.04 -15.34
CA ARG A 85 -0.98 5.36 -14.87
C ARG A 85 -0.70 4.93 -13.42
N PHE A 86 -1.75 4.76 -12.61
CA PHE A 86 -1.67 4.41 -11.19
C PHE A 86 -2.04 2.96 -10.89
N LEU A 87 -2.61 2.25 -11.88
CA LEU A 87 -2.89 0.83 -11.80
C LEU A 87 -1.65 0.01 -12.17
N ALA A 88 -1.56 -1.18 -11.59
CA ALA A 88 -0.59 -2.19 -11.98
C ALA A 88 -0.83 -2.65 -13.42
N ARG A 89 0.21 -3.20 -14.05
CA ARG A 89 0.25 -3.33 -15.51
C ARG A 89 -0.91 -4.13 -16.09
N ASN A 90 -1.28 -5.23 -15.44
CA ASN A 90 -2.35 -6.14 -15.88
C ASN A 90 -3.76 -5.57 -15.65
N PHE A 91 -3.91 -4.50 -14.87
CA PHE A 91 -5.18 -3.80 -14.69
C PHE A 91 -5.32 -2.58 -15.61
N ARG A 92 -4.34 -2.29 -16.47
CA ARG A 92 -4.46 -1.17 -17.43
C ARG A 92 -5.33 -1.57 -18.62
N ARG A 93 -6.18 -0.66 -19.08
CA ARG A 93 -7.05 -0.83 -20.26
C ARG A 93 -6.80 0.28 -21.27
N GLY A 94 -6.47 -0.08 -22.50
CA GLY A 94 -6.08 0.88 -23.53
C GLY A 94 -4.74 1.56 -23.24
N ASP A 95 -4.43 2.61 -23.99
CA ASP A 95 -3.10 3.24 -23.99
C ASP A 95 -3.07 4.60 -23.28
N ALA A 96 -4.21 5.25 -23.08
CA ALA A 96 -4.29 6.57 -22.48
C ALA A 96 -4.03 6.52 -20.96
N PRO A 97 -2.99 7.22 -20.44
CA PRO A 97 -2.63 7.16 -19.03
C PRO A 97 -3.66 7.77 -18.06
N ALA A 98 -4.59 8.58 -18.59
CA ALA A 98 -5.64 9.25 -17.83
C ALA A 98 -6.97 8.48 -17.83
N ASP A 99 -7.14 7.52 -18.73
CA ASP A 99 -8.37 6.74 -18.81
C ASP A 99 -8.43 5.75 -17.65
N PHE A 100 -9.65 5.40 -17.26
CA PHE A 100 -9.88 4.38 -16.24
C PHE A 100 -9.49 3.01 -16.79
N GLY A 101 -8.66 2.30 -16.03
CA GLY A 101 -8.40 0.90 -16.28
C GLY A 101 -9.39 -0.01 -15.55
N ASP A 102 -8.97 -1.24 -15.30
CA ASP A 102 -9.67 -2.23 -14.50
C ASP A 102 -9.47 -1.99 -13.00
N TRP A 103 -9.90 -0.81 -12.56
CA TRP A 103 -9.77 -0.40 -11.17
C TRP A 103 -10.57 -1.29 -10.22
N ARG A 104 -11.66 -1.92 -10.70
CA ARG A 104 -12.53 -2.78 -9.87
C ARG A 104 -11.75 -3.97 -9.33
N GLU A 105 -11.05 -4.68 -10.22
CA GLU A 105 -10.25 -5.84 -9.85
C GLU A 105 -9.07 -5.46 -8.94
N GLU A 106 -8.36 -4.37 -9.23
CA GLU A 106 -7.25 -3.94 -8.38
C GLU A 106 -7.74 -3.49 -7.00
N PHE A 107 -8.83 -2.71 -6.94
CA PHE A 107 -9.38 -2.21 -5.69
C PHE A 107 -9.90 -3.38 -4.84
N ALA A 108 -10.60 -4.34 -5.46
CA ALA A 108 -11.06 -5.56 -4.78
C ALA A 108 -9.88 -6.35 -4.21
N LEU A 109 -8.79 -6.50 -4.97
CA LEU A 109 -7.58 -7.19 -4.51
C LEU A 109 -6.93 -6.47 -3.32
N VAL A 110 -6.78 -5.14 -3.38
CA VAL A 110 -6.28 -4.35 -2.25
C VAL A 110 -7.19 -4.49 -1.03
N LEU A 111 -8.51 -4.36 -1.19
CA LEU A 111 -9.48 -4.51 -0.09
C LEU A 111 -9.53 -5.93 0.48
N SER A 112 -9.11 -6.95 -0.29
CA SER A 112 -9.00 -8.33 0.18
C SER A 112 -7.78 -8.58 1.07
N THR A 113 -6.79 -7.68 1.08
CA THR A 113 -5.63 -7.78 1.98
C THR A 113 -5.98 -7.61 3.46
N GLY A 114 -7.17 -7.07 3.76
CA GLY A 114 -7.61 -6.82 5.13
C GLY A 114 -7.25 -5.42 5.66
N VAL A 115 -6.79 -4.48 4.81
CA VAL A 115 -6.59 -3.09 5.22
C VAL A 115 -7.82 -2.51 5.93
N ASP A 116 -7.58 -1.80 7.03
CA ASP A 116 -8.60 -1.19 7.88
C ASP A 116 -9.17 0.10 7.28
N GLY A 117 -8.41 0.75 6.40
CA GLY A 117 -8.88 1.89 5.66
C GLY A 117 -8.04 2.22 4.42
N VAL A 118 -8.62 3.03 3.54
CA VAL A 118 -7.97 3.42 2.30
C VAL A 118 -8.10 4.91 2.02
N PHE A 119 -7.05 5.49 1.45
CA PHE A 119 -7.09 6.81 0.81
C PHE A 119 -7.33 6.62 -0.69
N ALA A 120 -8.32 7.33 -1.22
CA ALA A 120 -8.69 7.25 -2.63
C ALA A 120 -9.02 8.65 -3.17
N ASP A 121 -8.63 8.90 -4.42
CA ASP A 121 -9.01 10.14 -5.11
C ASP A 121 -10.46 10.07 -5.61
N GLN A 122 -10.99 8.85 -5.83
CA GLN A 122 -12.37 8.58 -6.22
C GLN A 122 -13.06 7.71 -5.16
N PRO A 123 -13.51 8.27 -4.01
CA PRO A 123 -14.07 7.49 -2.90
C PRO A 123 -15.37 6.77 -3.24
N ASP A 124 -16.16 7.29 -4.18
CA ASP A 124 -17.36 6.64 -4.71
C ASP A 124 -17.05 5.28 -5.37
N LEU A 125 -15.90 5.15 -6.02
CA LEU A 125 -15.46 3.89 -6.62
C LEU A 125 -15.06 2.86 -5.55
N VAL A 126 -14.48 3.30 -4.43
CA VAL A 126 -14.20 2.42 -3.29
C VAL A 126 -15.49 1.87 -2.70
N LEU A 127 -16.51 2.72 -2.53
CA LEU A 127 -17.83 2.28 -2.05
C LEU A 127 -18.47 1.28 -3.02
N ALA A 128 -18.36 1.52 -4.33
CA ALA A 128 -18.84 0.58 -5.34
C ALA A 128 -18.12 -0.77 -5.28
N ALA A 129 -16.80 -0.79 -5.03
CA ALA A 129 -16.03 -2.02 -4.86
C ALA A 129 -16.43 -2.78 -3.57
N LEU A 130 -16.68 -2.07 -2.47
CA LEU A 130 -17.15 -2.67 -1.21
C LEU A 130 -18.54 -3.30 -1.34
N ALA A 131 -19.46 -2.65 -2.06
CA ALA A 131 -20.82 -3.14 -2.28
C ALA A 131 -20.89 -4.38 -3.19
N ALA A 132 -19.82 -4.68 -3.93
CA ALA A 132 -19.75 -5.82 -4.85
C ALA A 132 -19.13 -7.09 -4.22
N ARG A 133 -18.77 -7.06 -2.93
CA ARG A 133 -18.19 -8.19 -2.18
C ARG A 133 -19.26 -9.11 -1.60
#